data_AF-A0A7K3MRL9-F1
#
_entry.id   AF-A0A7K3MRL9-F1
#
_cell.length_a   1.000
_cell.length_b   1.000
_cell.length_c   1.000
_cell.angle_alpha   90.00
_cell.angle_beta   90.00
_cell.angle_gamma   90.00
#
_symmetry.space_group_name_H-M   'P 1'
#
loop_
_entity.id
_entity.type
_entity.pdbx_description
1 polymer ?
#
loop_
_entity_poly.entity_id
_entity_poly.type
_entity_poly.pdbx_seq_one_letter_code
_entity_poly.pdbx_strand_id
1 'polypeptide(L)'
;MSFKTTVREWFRIGLKPTQTQFWAFFDSIWFKDELIPVDKIEGLQEVLNDKADGEALTIHLTDLAAHLTEFATKLDKGNYAGTADTLNVRDENLQAQINDVFYQASFYGIDSNLVHKIGAETIAGKKTLTDTPLLNSGTLEFMDSDLSGDVMKIYANTNKWQFSNTLGGKLLDVNNSQLELFKTNAIQANIIYSGLSASANYTLPDTSGTLALKSDISFLNIDEGNGIGFAPTRTAANYGNIGEGSLDLILSLAPSSTLGTTGSQSIGFGDENIVNGYSSIGGGIFNNYQADYSAGFGLSNTTGAGSQGLFVSGNRQNVTGLNITVVGQAANVINSTTLDWNVNKPLFVVGNGTITNADSNNTVLTRSNAFEVKQDGNAKVQKDIEIETLGNGVILKSPDNSRWRITIDNDGSLTTGKIQI
;
A
#
# COMPACT_ATOMS: atom_id res chain seq x y z
N MET A 1 -42.62 -17.97 -26.11
CA MET A 1 -42.13 -18.04 -24.71
C MET A 1 -40.73 -17.45 -24.74
N SER A 2 -40.43 -16.40 -23.96
CA SER A 2 -39.09 -15.81 -23.97
C SER A 2 -38.10 -16.76 -23.31
N PHE A 3 -36.82 -16.68 -23.68
CA PHE A 3 -35.77 -17.48 -23.03
C PHE A 3 -35.80 -17.33 -21.49
N LYS A 4 -36.06 -16.11 -21.01
CA LYS A 4 -36.27 -15.80 -19.58
C LYS A 4 -37.41 -16.60 -18.94
N THR A 5 -38.52 -16.81 -19.63
CA THR A 5 -39.62 -17.66 -19.11
C THR A 5 -39.26 -19.14 -19.10
N THR A 6 -38.41 -19.60 -20.01
CA THR A 6 -37.90 -20.98 -20.02
C THR A 6 -36.89 -21.23 -18.91
N VAL A 7 -35.94 -20.30 -18.70
CA VAL A 7 -34.95 -20.35 -17.61
C VAL A 7 -35.61 -20.38 -16.25
N ARG A 8 -36.70 -19.61 -16.04
CA ARG A 8 -37.43 -19.60 -14.77
C ARG A 8 -37.94 -20.97 -14.35
N GLU A 9 -38.36 -21.81 -15.29
CA GLU A 9 -38.80 -23.17 -14.98
C GLU A 9 -37.65 -24.09 -14.54
N TRP A 10 -36.42 -23.83 -14.97
CA TRP A 10 -35.23 -24.60 -14.58
C TRP A 10 -34.79 -24.34 -13.12
N PHE A 11 -35.19 -23.21 -12.54
CA PHE A 11 -34.76 -22.76 -11.20
C PHE A 11 -35.91 -22.62 -10.20
N ARG A 12 -36.98 -23.43 -10.34
CA ARG A 12 -38.06 -23.48 -9.34
C ARG A 12 -37.60 -24.17 -8.05
N ILE A 13 -38.21 -23.77 -6.93
CA ILE A 13 -37.96 -24.39 -5.63
C ILE A 13 -38.14 -25.91 -5.73
N GLY A 14 -37.13 -26.66 -5.30
CA GLY A 14 -37.13 -28.13 -5.32
C GLY A 14 -36.67 -28.76 -6.64
N LEU A 15 -36.42 -27.97 -7.69
CA LEU A 15 -35.82 -28.44 -8.94
C LEU A 15 -34.35 -28.00 -9.04
N LYS A 16 -33.52 -28.86 -9.64
CA LYS A 16 -32.15 -28.54 -10.00
C LYS A 16 -32.02 -28.55 -11.52
N PRO A 17 -31.47 -27.51 -12.15
CA PRO A 17 -31.22 -27.54 -13.58
C PRO A 17 -30.25 -28.67 -13.91
N THR A 18 -30.47 -29.33 -15.04
CA THR A 18 -29.48 -30.24 -15.62
C THR A 18 -28.24 -29.46 -16.06
N GLN A 19 -27.10 -30.14 -16.22
CA GLN A 19 -25.87 -29.52 -16.70
C GLN A 19 -26.07 -28.73 -18.01
N THR A 20 -26.79 -29.31 -18.97
CA THR A 20 -27.11 -28.65 -20.24
C THR A 20 -27.94 -27.38 -20.06
N GLN A 21 -28.93 -27.39 -19.15
CA GLN A 21 -29.74 -26.21 -18.84
C GLN A 21 -28.92 -25.13 -18.13
N PHE A 22 -28.00 -25.53 -17.26
CA PHE A 22 -27.12 -24.62 -16.55
C PHE A 22 -26.14 -23.92 -17.49
N TRP A 23 -25.50 -24.66 -18.41
CA TRP A 23 -24.62 -24.09 -19.43
C TRP A 23 -25.37 -23.17 -20.40
N ALA A 24 -26.56 -23.58 -20.87
CA ALA A 24 -27.38 -22.74 -21.73
C ALA A 24 -27.77 -21.40 -21.08
N PHE A 25 -27.91 -21.35 -19.75
CA PHE A 25 -28.10 -20.09 -19.04
C PHE A 25 -26.84 -19.23 -19.04
N PHE A 26 -25.68 -19.80 -18.75
CA PHE A 26 -24.41 -19.06 -18.74
C PHE A 26 -24.04 -18.51 -20.13
N ASP A 27 -24.27 -19.28 -21.19
CA ASP A 27 -24.00 -18.84 -22.57
C ASP A 27 -24.96 -17.72 -23.04
N SER A 28 -26.03 -17.44 -22.29
CA SER A 28 -27.04 -16.44 -22.63
C SER A 28 -26.83 -15.07 -21.98
N ILE A 29 -25.87 -14.95 -21.06
CA ILE A 29 -25.54 -13.72 -20.33
C ILE A 29 -24.15 -13.24 -20.74
N TRP A 30 -23.92 -11.93 -20.65
CA TRP A 30 -22.60 -11.33 -20.89
C TRP A 30 -21.87 -11.14 -19.56
N PHE A 31 -20.58 -11.44 -19.51
CA PHE A 31 -19.73 -11.17 -18.34
C PHE A 31 -19.12 -9.77 -18.39
N LYS A 32 -18.64 -9.27 -17.24
CA LYS A 32 -18.17 -7.87 -17.08
C LYS A 32 -16.95 -7.54 -17.96
N ASP A 33 -16.21 -8.57 -18.29
CA ASP A 33 -14.94 -8.59 -19.00
C ASP A 33 -15.11 -8.95 -20.48
N GLU A 34 -16.36 -9.10 -20.95
CA GLU A 34 -16.69 -9.37 -22.35
C GLU A 34 -17.17 -8.10 -23.07
N LEU A 35 -16.77 -7.96 -24.33
CA LEU A 35 -17.25 -6.89 -25.20
C LEU A 35 -18.61 -7.28 -25.79
N ILE A 36 -19.61 -6.40 -25.67
CA ILE A 36 -20.93 -6.59 -26.28
C ILE A 36 -20.85 -6.21 -27.76
N PRO A 37 -21.14 -7.13 -28.71
CA PRO A 37 -21.17 -6.81 -30.12
C PRO A 37 -22.26 -5.79 -30.47
N VAL A 38 -21.94 -4.85 -31.37
CA VAL A 38 -22.82 -3.73 -31.78
C VAL A 38 -24.15 -4.22 -32.35
N ASP A 39 -24.16 -5.35 -33.06
CA ASP A 39 -25.36 -5.98 -33.64
C ASP A 39 -26.33 -6.56 -32.58
N LYS A 40 -25.92 -6.62 -31.31
CA LYS A 40 -26.74 -7.06 -30.17
C LYS A 40 -27.36 -5.91 -29.38
N ILE A 41 -27.16 -4.66 -29.80
CA ILE A 41 -27.73 -3.48 -29.16
C ILE A 41 -28.96 -3.01 -29.96
N GLU A 42 -30.14 -3.26 -29.42
CA GLU A 42 -31.43 -2.85 -30.01
C GLU A 42 -31.53 -1.32 -30.09
N GLY A 43 -32.02 -0.79 -31.22
CA GLY A 43 -32.24 0.64 -31.45
C GLY A 43 -30.98 1.47 -31.77
N LEU A 44 -29.78 0.89 -31.71
CA LEU A 44 -28.55 1.63 -31.96
C LEU A 44 -28.45 2.15 -33.40
N GLN A 45 -28.86 1.36 -34.39
CA GLN A 45 -28.82 1.77 -35.80
C GLN A 45 -29.79 2.92 -36.10
N GLU A 46 -30.98 2.93 -35.50
CA GLU A 46 -31.97 4.00 -35.70
C GLU A 46 -31.44 5.33 -35.16
N VAL A 47 -30.86 5.33 -33.95
CA VAL A 47 -30.26 6.53 -33.35
C VAL A 47 -29.10 7.08 -34.19
N LEU A 48 -28.33 6.19 -34.82
CA LEU A 48 -27.23 6.59 -35.71
C LEU A 48 -27.75 7.16 -37.03
N ASN A 49 -28.82 6.58 -37.58
CA ASN A 49 -29.46 7.07 -38.81
C ASN A 49 -30.10 8.46 -38.64
N ASP A 50 -30.49 8.83 -37.42
CA ASP A 50 -31.02 10.16 -37.09
C ASP A 50 -29.93 11.25 -36.97
N LYS A 51 -28.64 10.89 -37.07
CA LYS A 51 -27.54 11.85 -37.12
C LYS A 51 -27.19 12.16 -38.57
N ALA A 52 -26.91 13.43 -38.85
CA ALA A 52 -26.29 13.80 -40.11
C ALA A 52 -24.96 13.06 -40.25
N ASP A 53 -24.73 12.42 -41.39
CA ASP A 53 -23.44 11.82 -41.68
C ASP A 53 -22.34 12.90 -41.75
N GLY A 54 -21.10 12.49 -41.47
CA GLY A 54 -19.98 13.43 -41.39
C GLY A 54 -19.68 14.12 -42.73
N GLU A 55 -20.06 13.49 -43.84
CA GLU A 55 -19.88 14.02 -45.19
C GLU A 55 -20.87 15.14 -45.48
N ALA A 56 -22.16 14.98 -45.14
CA ALA A 56 -23.21 15.99 -45.27
C ALA A 56 -22.90 17.22 -44.42
N LEU A 57 -22.35 17.05 -43.20
CA LEU A 57 -21.91 18.17 -42.37
C LEU A 57 -20.70 18.89 -43.00
N THR A 58 -19.75 18.14 -43.55
CA THR A 58 -18.56 18.72 -44.19
C THR A 58 -18.92 19.48 -45.46
N ILE A 59 -19.84 18.95 -46.27
CA ILE A 59 -20.40 19.62 -47.45
C ILE A 59 -21.09 20.92 -47.02
N HIS A 60 -21.93 20.88 -45.98
CA HIS A 60 -22.59 22.09 -45.48
C HIS A 60 -21.62 23.16 -44.95
N LEU A 61 -20.53 22.77 -44.29
CA LEU A 61 -19.51 23.70 -43.77
C LEU A 61 -18.64 24.34 -44.85
N THR A 62 -18.46 23.66 -45.99
CA THR A 62 -17.61 24.13 -47.09
C THR A 62 -18.39 24.79 -48.22
N ASP A 63 -19.71 24.64 -48.22
CA ASP A 63 -20.61 25.34 -49.13
C ASP A 63 -20.82 26.79 -48.67
N LEU A 64 -20.03 27.70 -49.25
CA LEU A 64 -20.17 29.15 -49.05
C LEU A 64 -21.55 29.68 -49.49
N ALA A 65 -22.32 28.90 -50.26
CA ALA A 65 -23.66 29.25 -50.73
C ALA A 65 -24.80 28.70 -49.87
N ALA A 66 -24.51 27.85 -48.88
CA ALA A 66 -25.53 27.11 -48.10
C ALA A 66 -26.55 28.00 -47.37
N HIS A 67 -26.23 29.27 -47.17
CA HIS A 67 -27.08 30.26 -46.48
C HIS A 67 -27.24 31.56 -47.29
N LEU A 68 -26.86 31.59 -48.58
CA LEU A 68 -26.87 32.80 -49.41
C LEU A 68 -28.28 33.42 -49.53
N THR A 69 -29.31 32.60 -49.67
CA THR A 69 -30.71 33.05 -49.80
C THR A 69 -31.19 33.71 -48.50
N GLU A 70 -30.86 33.12 -47.37
CA GLU A 70 -31.19 33.58 -46.03
C GLU A 70 -30.41 34.87 -45.69
N PHE A 71 -29.15 34.98 -46.14
CA PHE A 71 -28.36 36.21 -46.03
C PHE A 71 -28.88 37.34 -46.93
N ALA A 72 -29.36 37.04 -48.14
CA ALA A 72 -29.95 38.05 -49.02
C ALA A 72 -31.22 38.68 -48.43
N THR A 73 -31.90 37.98 -47.52
CA THR A 73 -33.07 38.49 -46.79
C THR A 73 -32.73 39.12 -45.43
N LYS A 74 -31.47 39.02 -44.96
CA LYS A 74 -31.06 39.62 -43.70
C LYS A 74 -30.66 41.08 -43.89
N LEU A 75 -31.45 41.95 -43.29
CA LEU A 75 -31.14 43.36 -43.10
C LEU A 75 -30.05 43.48 -42.00
N ASP A 76 -28.85 43.90 -42.34
CA ASP A 76 -27.82 44.17 -41.34
C ASP A 76 -28.20 45.42 -40.53
N LYS A 77 -28.71 45.17 -39.31
CA LYS A 77 -28.82 46.07 -38.15
C LYS A 77 -29.22 47.54 -38.43
N GLY A 78 -30.51 47.81 -38.32
CA GLY A 78 -31.02 49.17 -38.06
C GLY A 78 -32.48 49.39 -38.48
N ASN A 79 -33.08 50.49 -38.03
CA ASN A 79 -34.46 50.91 -38.34
C ASN A 79 -34.63 51.47 -39.78
N TYR A 80 -33.83 51.03 -40.75
CA TYR A 80 -33.83 51.57 -42.11
C TYR A 80 -34.69 50.72 -43.06
N ALA A 81 -35.49 51.35 -43.91
CA ALA A 81 -36.51 50.70 -44.76
C ALA A 81 -36.18 50.75 -46.26
N GLY A 82 -34.91 50.60 -46.64
CA GLY A 82 -34.44 50.61 -48.04
C GLY A 82 -33.67 49.34 -48.44
N THR A 83 -33.46 49.14 -49.75
CA THR A 83 -32.72 47.99 -50.33
C THR A 83 -31.24 48.32 -50.59
N ALA A 84 -30.38 47.31 -50.76
CA ALA A 84 -28.94 47.47 -51.00
C ALA A 84 -28.58 48.40 -52.18
N ASP A 85 -29.48 48.52 -53.16
CA ASP A 85 -29.35 49.41 -54.32
C ASP A 85 -29.35 50.92 -53.95
N THR A 86 -29.95 51.26 -52.79
CA THR A 86 -30.01 52.65 -52.29
C THR A 86 -28.70 53.13 -51.66
N LEU A 87 -27.76 52.23 -51.36
CA LEU A 87 -26.48 52.56 -50.73
C LEU A 87 -25.39 52.96 -51.74
N ASN A 88 -25.45 52.49 -53.00
CA ASN A 88 -24.47 52.87 -54.04
C ASN A 88 -24.49 54.37 -54.38
N VAL A 89 -25.65 55.03 -54.27
CA VAL A 89 -25.80 56.49 -54.53
C VAL A 89 -25.21 57.36 -53.39
N ARG A 90 -24.93 56.76 -52.22
CA ARG A 90 -24.34 57.46 -51.06
C ARG A 90 -22.82 57.48 -51.08
N ASP A 91 -22.19 56.57 -51.82
CA ASP A 91 -20.72 56.45 -51.92
C ASP A 91 -20.09 57.58 -52.76
N GLU A 92 -20.76 58.00 -53.84
CA GLU A 92 -20.30 59.12 -54.67
C GLU A 92 -20.35 60.48 -53.94
N ASN A 93 -21.31 60.67 -53.03
CA ASN A 93 -21.41 61.89 -52.21
C ASN A 93 -20.42 61.90 -51.03
N LEU A 94 -19.96 60.73 -50.56
CA LEU A 94 -19.00 60.62 -49.47
C LEU A 94 -17.58 60.97 -49.94
N GLN A 95 -17.20 60.60 -51.17
CA GLN A 95 -15.92 60.96 -51.79
C GLN A 95 -15.73 62.48 -51.92
N ALA A 96 -16.80 63.21 -52.24
CA ALA A 96 -16.76 64.67 -52.30
C ALA A 96 -16.53 65.33 -50.93
N GLN A 97 -17.11 64.76 -49.85
CA GLN A 97 -16.91 65.25 -48.48
C GLN A 97 -15.54 64.88 -47.90
N ILE A 98 -15.00 63.70 -48.26
CA ILE A 98 -13.66 63.27 -47.86
C ILE A 98 -12.57 64.21 -48.41
N ASN A 99 -12.70 64.63 -49.67
CA ASN A 99 -11.74 65.55 -50.30
C ASN A 99 -11.73 66.95 -49.63
N ASP A 100 -12.89 67.43 -49.18
CA ASP A 100 -13.00 68.71 -48.45
C ASP A 100 -12.39 68.62 -47.04
N VAL A 101 -12.56 67.47 -46.37
CA VAL A 101 -11.91 67.19 -45.07
C VAL A 101 -10.39 67.09 -45.20
N PHE A 102 -9.85 66.48 -46.27
CA PHE A 102 -8.40 66.43 -46.52
C PHE A 102 -7.82 67.83 -46.77
N TYR A 103 -8.55 68.70 -47.46
CA TYR A 103 -8.14 70.08 -47.71
C TYR A 103 -8.09 70.89 -46.41
N GLN A 104 -9.11 70.78 -45.55
CA GLN A 104 -9.14 71.43 -44.23
C GLN A 104 -8.09 70.87 -43.25
N ALA A 105 -7.83 69.56 -43.26
CA ALA A 105 -6.83 68.91 -42.40
C ALA A 105 -5.38 69.32 -42.75
N SER A 106 -5.10 69.64 -44.02
CA SER A 106 -3.78 70.12 -44.45
C SER A 106 -3.45 71.54 -43.96
N PHE A 107 -4.47 72.33 -43.60
CA PHE A 107 -4.32 73.70 -43.10
C PHE A 107 -4.25 73.79 -41.56
N TYR A 108 -4.85 72.83 -40.84
CA TYR A 108 -4.84 72.75 -39.37
C TYR A 108 -3.83 71.75 -38.78
N GLY A 109 -3.10 71.00 -39.61
CA GLY A 109 -2.10 70.00 -39.18
C GLY A 109 -0.72 70.55 -38.82
N ILE A 110 -0.51 71.86 -38.93
CA ILE A 110 0.74 72.53 -38.56
C ILE A 110 0.46 73.31 -37.28
N ASP A 111 0.93 72.74 -36.17
CA ASP A 111 1.00 73.32 -34.83
C ASP A 111 -0.16 73.00 -33.86
N SER A 112 -0.05 71.83 -33.20
CA SER A 112 0.26 71.87 -31.76
C SER A 112 0.57 70.47 -31.20
N ASN A 113 1.76 70.37 -30.61
CA ASN A 113 2.16 69.42 -29.56
C ASN A 113 2.24 67.92 -29.91
N LEU A 114 3.23 67.52 -30.71
CA LEU A 114 3.85 66.20 -30.59
C LEU A 114 5.34 66.38 -30.88
N VAL A 115 6.24 65.97 -29.99
CA VAL A 115 6.86 64.64 -30.09
C VAL A 115 7.09 64.28 -31.56
N HIS A 116 8.34 64.25 -32.00
CA HIS A 116 8.62 63.85 -33.39
C HIS A 116 8.01 62.47 -33.66
N LYS A 117 7.15 62.35 -34.68
CA LYS A 117 6.55 61.05 -35.07
C LYS A 117 7.58 60.05 -35.64
N ILE A 118 8.83 60.49 -35.81
CA ILE A 118 9.97 59.70 -36.31
C ILE A 118 11.28 60.39 -35.87
N GLY A 119 12.25 59.60 -35.41
CA GLY A 119 13.56 60.08 -34.94
C GLY A 119 13.75 59.97 -33.41
N ALA A 120 15.00 60.00 -32.95
CA ALA A 120 15.32 60.03 -31.53
C ALA A 120 15.06 61.43 -30.95
N GLU A 121 14.35 61.51 -29.83
CA GLU A 121 14.09 62.77 -29.12
C GLU A 121 14.54 62.64 -27.66
N THR A 122 15.32 63.61 -27.19
CA THR A 122 15.68 63.73 -25.77
C THR A 122 14.79 64.80 -25.15
N ILE A 123 13.87 64.38 -24.28
CA ILE A 123 13.00 65.30 -23.55
C ILE A 123 13.61 65.53 -22.16
N ALA A 124 14.11 66.74 -21.89
CA ALA A 124 14.73 67.07 -20.61
C ALA A 124 13.70 67.28 -19.48
N GLY A 125 14.08 66.88 -18.26
CA GLY A 125 13.33 67.10 -17.02
C GLY A 125 12.36 65.97 -16.64
N LYS A 126 11.86 66.01 -15.39
CA LYS A 126 10.90 65.02 -14.86
C LYS A 126 9.55 65.19 -15.56
N LYS A 127 9.10 64.16 -16.28
CA LYS A 127 7.74 64.09 -16.84
C LYS A 127 6.89 63.14 -16.00
N THR A 128 5.69 63.56 -15.66
CA THR A 128 4.67 62.72 -15.00
C THR A 128 3.65 62.33 -16.06
N LEU A 129 3.49 61.04 -16.34
CA LEU A 129 2.38 60.55 -17.15
C LEU A 129 1.16 60.51 -16.24
N THR A 130 0.23 61.44 -16.43
CA THR A 130 -0.96 61.58 -15.56
C THR A 130 -2.11 60.65 -15.96
N ASP A 131 -2.06 60.10 -17.17
CA ASP A 131 -3.01 59.11 -17.70
C ASP A 131 -2.31 57.77 -17.93
N THR A 132 -3.08 56.67 -18.00
CA THR A 132 -2.55 55.32 -18.29
C THR A 132 -1.95 55.26 -19.71
N PRO A 133 -0.62 55.15 -19.86
CA PRO A 133 -0.01 54.99 -21.18
C PRO A 133 -0.38 53.63 -21.76
N LEU A 134 -1.00 53.61 -22.95
CA LEU A 134 -1.33 52.39 -23.68
C LEU A 134 -0.18 52.02 -24.64
N LEU A 135 0.54 50.94 -24.33
CA LEU A 135 1.50 50.31 -25.24
C LEU A 135 0.78 49.16 -25.97
N ASN A 136 0.23 49.45 -27.16
CA ASN A 136 -0.50 48.44 -27.95
C ASN A 136 0.46 47.40 -28.59
N SER A 137 1.68 47.83 -28.92
CA SER A 137 2.79 47.00 -29.36
C SER A 137 4.08 47.83 -29.34
N GLY A 138 5.07 47.46 -28.52
CA GLY A 138 6.33 48.19 -28.46
C GLY A 138 7.20 47.86 -27.27
N THR A 139 8.37 48.48 -27.21
CA THR A 139 9.32 48.39 -26.09
C THR A 139 9.35 49.73 -25.38
N LEU A 140 9.16 49.73 -24.06
CA LEU A 140 9.52 50.87 -23.22
C LEU A 140 10.89 50.60 -22.59
N GLU A 141 11.85 51.48 -22.87
CA GLU A 141 13.23 51.35 -22.40
C GLU A 141 13.51 52.41 -21.35
N PHE A 142 13.97 51.98 -20.17
CA PHE A 142 14.45 52.87 -19.12
C PHE A 142 15.97 52.89 -19.15
N MET A 143 16.54 54.02 -19.57
CA MET A 143 17.97 54.29 -19.54
C MET A 143 18.35 54.95 -18.22
N ASP A 144 19.45 54.50 -17.63
CA ASP A 144 20.14 55.25 -16.58
C ASP A 144 21.09 56.25 -17.26
N SER A 145 21.09 57.51 -16.84
CA SER A 145 21.93 58.54 -17.45
C SER A 145 23.43 58.29 -17.27
N ASP A 146 23.80 57.50 -16.27
CA ASP A 146 25.18 57.37 -15.81
C ASP A 146 25.86 56.08 -16.33
N LEU A 147 25.11 55.21 -17.03
CA LEU A 147 25.58 53.97 -17.64
C LEU A 147 25.19 53.96 -19.12
N SER A 148 26.15 53.73 -20.03
CA SER A 148 25.84 53.67 -21.47
C SER A 148 25.06 52.38 -21.81
N GLY A 149 23.73 52.38 -21.60
CA GLY A 149 22.84 51.29 -22.01
C GLY A 149 21.51 51.21 -21.23
N ASP A 150 20.54 50.49 -21.80
CA ASP A 150 19.17 50.36 -21.26
C ASP A 150 19.11 49.43 -20.04
N VAL A 151 18.77 49.95 -18.87
CA VAL A 151 18.79 49.17 -17.62
C VAL A 151 17.60 48.22 -17.50
N MET A 152 16.46 48.58 -18.09
CA MET A 152 15.26 47.76 -18.09
C MET A 152 14.48 47.96 -19.39
N LYS A 153 14.15 46.86 -20.06
CA LYS A 153 13.23 46.86 -21.21
C LYS A 153 11.93 46.20 -20.80
N ILE A 154 10.81 46.87 -21.05
CA ILE A 154 9.46 46.32 -20.89
C ILE A 154 8.90 46.06 -22.28
N TYR A 155 8.67 44.78 -22.58
CA TYR A 155 7.99 44.35 -23.79
C TYR A 155 6.55 44.03 -23.46
N ALA A 156 5.62 44.74 -24.11
CA ALA A 156 4.20 44.44 -24.04
C ALA A 156 3.69 44.01 -25.41
N ASN A 157 3.20 42.78 -25.49
CA ASN A 157 2.35 42.32 -26.59
C ASN A 157 1.08 41.69 -26.01
N THR A 158 0.15 41.27 -26.86
CA THR A 158 -1.18 40.79 -26.48
C THR A 158 -1.20 39.70 -25.39
N ASN A 159 -0.14 38.89 -25.23
CA ASN A 159 -0.08 37.81 -24.24
C ASN A 159 1.27 37.67 -23.51
N LYS A 160 2.17 38.64 -23.68
CA LYS A 160 3.52 38.59 -23.11
C LYS A 160 3.89 39.91 -22.44
N TRP A 161 4.30 39.79 -21.18
CA TRP A 161 4.94 40.86 -20.41
C TRP A 161 6.30 40.39 -19.95
N GLN A 162 7.36 41.06 -20.41
CA GLN A 162 8.73 40.64 -20.11
C GLN A 162 9.58 41.82 -19.64
N PHE A 163 10.35 41.55 -18.58
CA PHE A 163 11.40 42.41 -18.08
C PHE A 163 12.75 41.75 -18.35
N SER A 164 13.64 42.42 -19.08
CA SER A 164 14.99 41.93 -19.39
C SER A 164 16.06 42.93 -18.96
N ASN A 165 17.26 42.42 -18.69
CA ASN A 165 18.44 43.25 -18.47
C ASN A 165 19.05 43.78 -19.80
N THR A 166 20.06 44.64 -19.68
CA THR A 166 20.86 45.24 -20.78
C THR A 166 21.41 44.22 -21.79
N LEU A 167 21.69 42.99 -21.35
CA LEU A 167 22.28 41.91 -22.16
C LEU A 167 21.23 40.96 -22.76
N GLY A 168 19.94 41.28 -22.64
CA GLY A 168 18.83 40.45 -23.15
C GLY A 168 18.46 39.26 -22.27
N GLY A 169 19.05 39.14 -21.06
CA GLY A 169 18.67 38.13 -20.09
C GLY A 169 17.31 38.43 -19.47
N LYS A 170 16.39 37.45 -19.48
CA LYS A 170 15.09 37.56 -18.83
C LYS A 170 15.25 37.66 -17.31
N LEU A 171 14.45 38.51 -16.67
CA LEU A 171 14.33 38.67 -15.22
C LEU A 171 12.93 38.24 -14.74
N LEU A 172 11.90 38.65 -15.49
CA LEU A 172 10.51 38.27 -15.31
C LEU A 172 9.90 38.01 -16.69
N ASP A 173 9.22 36.90 -16.88
CA ASP A 173 8.47 36.61 -18.10
C ASP A 173 7.06 36.12 -17.72
N VAL A 174 6.05 36.84 -18.18
CA VAL A 174 4.66 36.40 -18.13
C VAL A 174 4.25 36.06 -19.55
N ASN A 175 4.00 34.79 -19.81
CA ASN A 175 3.62 34.31 -21.13
C ASN A 175 2.49 33.29 -20.99
N ASN A 176 1.38 33.50 -21.71
CA ASN A 176 0.23 32.58 -21.73
C ASN A 176 -0.19 32.08 -20.33
N SER A 177 -0.39 33.03 -19.39
CA SER A 177 -0.80 32.78 -18.00
C SER A 177 0.23 32.06 -17.10
N GLN A 178 1.47 31.88 -17.55
CA GLN A 178 2.58 31.41 -16.73
C GLN A 178 3.48 32.57 -16.30
N LEU A 179 3.86 32.61 -15.02
CA LEU A 179 4.81 33.55 -14.46
C LEU A 179 6.15 32.83 -14.23
N GLU A 180 7.18 33.24 -14.98
CA GLU A 180 8.54 32.73 -14.84
C GLU A 180 9.45 33.81 -14.23
N LEU A 181 10.13 33.46 -13.14
CA LEU A 181 11.08 34.32 -12.43
C LEU A 181 12.49 33.79 -12.68
N PHE A 182 13.33 34.57 -13.34
CA PHE A 182 14.69 34.18 -13.70
C PHE A 182 15.71 34.82 -12.75
N LYS A 183 16.71 34.04 -12.33
CA LYS A 183 17.85 34.51 -11.51
C LYS A 183 17.45 35.15 -10.17
N THR A 184 16.49 34.55 -9.47
CA THR A 184 16.16 34.92 -8.10
C THR A 184 16.66 33.86 -7.11
N ASN A 185 17.27 34.31 -6.02
CA ASN A 185 17.69 33.46 -4.90
C ASN A 185 16.65 33.47 -3.76
N ALA A 186 15.61 34.31 -3.88
CA ALA A 186 14.55 34.46 -2.88
C ALA A 186 13.30 35.08 -3.53
N ILE A 187 12.16 34.37 -3.45
CA ILE A 187 10.86 34.89 -3.87
C ILE A 187 10.11 35.29 -2.59
N GLN A 188 10.08 36.58 -2.27
CA GLN A 188 9.17 37.13 -1.25
C GLN A 188 7.83 37.43 -1.93
N ALA A 189 6.94 36.44 -1.97
CA ALA A 189 5.59 36.60 -2.49
C ALA A 189 4.57 36.17 -1.43
N ASN A 190 3.47 36.89 -1.33
CA ASN A 190 2.33 36.53 -0.48
C ASN A 190 1.49 35.50 -1.24
N ILE A 191 2.05 34.31 -1.46
CA ILE A 191 1.41 33.25 -2.23
C ILE A 191 0.32 32.64 -1.37
N ILE A 192 -0.93 32.67 -1.84
CA ILE A 192 -2.02 31.95 -1.18
C ILE A 192 -1.75 30.45 -1.37
N TYR A 193 -1.25 29.79 -0.32
CA TYR A 193 -0.69 28.42 -0.36
C TYR A 193 -1.71 27.32 -0.63
N SER A 194 -3.01 27.62 -0.69
CA SER A 194 -4.09 26.63 -0.81
C SER A 194 -4.14 25.89 -2.16
N GLY A 195 -3.32 26.29 -3.14
CA GLY A 195 -3.24 25.66 -4.46
C GLY A 195 -1.84 25.28 -4.93
N LEU A 196 -0.82 25.34 -4.07
CA LEU A 196 0.54 24.92 -4.45
C LEU A 196 0.59 23.38 -4.47
N SER A 197 0.83 22.78 -5.63
CA SER A 197 1.11 21.33 -5.75
C SER A 197 2.55 21.13 -6.20
N ALA A 198 3.29 20.29 -5.47
CA ALA A 198 4.62 19.84 -5.85
C ALA A 198 4.53 18.38 -6.30
N SER A 199 4.97 18.08 -7.52
CA SER A 199 5.06 16.70 -8.04
C SER A 199 6.51 16.24 -7.98
N ALA A 200 6.79 15.17 -7.22
CA ALA A 200 8.06 14.46 -7.28
C ALA A 200 7.89 13.24 -8.21
N ASN A 201 8.71 13.14 -9.26
CA ASN A 201 8.76 11.98 -10.14
C ASN A 201 9.90 11.06 -9.70
N TYR A 202 9.59 9.84 -9.28
CA TYR A 202 10.57 8.80 -8.99
C TYR A 202 10.67 7.85 -10.19
N THR A 203 11.85 7.75 -10.80
CA THR A 203 12.10 6.78 -11.87
C THR A 203 12.69 5.52 -11.25
N LEU A 204 11.98 4.40 -11.33
CA LEU A 204 12.49 3.10 -10.87
C LEU A 204 13.26 2.40 -12.00
N PRO A 205 14.35 1.67 -11.70
CA PRO A 205 15.06 0.87 -12.71
C PRO A 205 14.14 -0.16 -13.37
N ASP A 206 14.37 -0.43 -14.66
CA ASP A 206 13.69 -1.46 -15.50
C ASP A 206 13.83 -2.90 -14.96
N THR A 207 14.66 -3.11 -13.93
CA THR A 207 14.72 -4.38 -13.21
C THR A 207 13.53 -4.51 -12.25
N SER A 208 12.44 -5.08 -12.78
CA SER A 208 11.31 -5.72 -12.09
C SER A 208 11.40 -5.73 -10.56
N GLY A 209 10.84 -4.70 -9.93
CA GLY A 209 10.59 -4.66 -8.49
C GLY A 209 9.30 -3.89 -8.25
N THR A 210 8.28 -4.57 -7.72
CA THR A 210 7.12 -3.89 -7.14
C THR A 210 7.60 -3.19 -5.87
N LEU A 211 7.41 -1.88 -5.76
CA LEU A 211 7.50 -1.22 -4.46
C LEU A 211 6.37 -1.78 -3.61
N ALA A 212 6.71 -2.64 -2.64
CA ALA A 212 5.74 -3.08 -1.64
C ALA A 212 5.28 -1.84 -0.86
N LEU A 213 3.98 -1.55 -0.91
CA LEU A 213 3.38 -0.59 -0.01
C LEU A 213 3.53 -1.11 1.41
N LYS A 214 3.47 -0.22 2.41
CA LYS A 214 3.42 -0.65 3.82
C LYS A 214 2.26 -1.62 4.08
N SER A 215 1.17 -1.53 3.31
CA SER A 215 0.04 -2.45 3.32
C SER A 215 0.36 -3.85 2.78
N ASP A 216 1.39 -3.97 1.94
CA ASP A 216 1.79 -5.24 1.32
C ASP A 216 2.71 -6.04 2.26
N ILE A 217 3.24 -5.40 3.30
CA ILE A 217 4.02 -6.05 4.36
C ILE A 217 3.04 -6.62 5.39
N SER A 218 2.84 -7.95 5.37
CA SER A 218 1.93 -8.63 6.29
C SER A 218 2.36 -8.59 7.77
N PHE A 219 3.57 -8.10 8.05
CA PHE A 219 4.15 -7.93 9.38
C PHE A 219 4.37 -6.45 9.70
N LEU A 220 3.90 -6.05 10.88
CA LEU A 220 4.11 -4.74 11.44
C LEU A 220 5.35 -4.75 12.34
N ASN A 221 6.17 -3.71 12.20
CA ASN A 221 7.14 -3.35 13.24
C ASN A 221 6.35 -2.66 14.36
N ILE A 222 6.29 -3.28 15.53
CA ILE A 222 5.55 -2.78 16.69
C ILE A 222 6.57 -2.39 17.77
N ASP A 223 6.47 -1.15 18.26
CA ASP A 223 7.22 -0.69 19.43
C ASP A 223 6.22 -0.20 20.49
N GLU A 224 6.13 -0.98 21.57
CA GLU A 224 5.23 -0.74 22.72
C GLU A 224 6.03 -0.29 23.96
N GLY A 225 7.24 0.26 23.76
CA GLY A 225 8.13 0.76 24.82
C GLY A 225 9.19 -0.24 25.28
N ASN A 226 9.19 -1.45 24.72
CA ASN A 226 10.16 -2.52 25.01
C ASN A 226 11.13 -2.76 23.84
N GLY A 227 11.18 -1.86 22.86
CA GLY A 227 11.92 -2.05 21.61
C GLY A 227 11.04 -2.63 20.50
N ILE A 228 11.62 -2.78 19.31
CA ILE A 228 10.89 -3.18 18.10
C ILE A 228 10.72 -4.70 18.05
N GLY A 229 9.49 -5.19 17.98
CA GLY A 229 9.14 -6.57 17.63
C GLY A 229 8.32 -6.66 16.34
N PHE A 230 8.04 -7.89 15.90
CA PHE A 230 7.34 -8.18 14.64
C PHE A 230 6.09 -9.02 14.88
N ALA A 231 4.94 -8.57 14.40
CA ALA A 231 3.68 -9.34 14.48
C ALA A 231 2.78 -9.04 13.26
N PRO A 232 1.84 -9.92 12.90
CA PRO A 232 0.80 -9.56 11.95
C PRO A 232 -0.11 -8.46 12.54
N THR A 233 -1.00 -7.93 11.71
CA THR A 233 -2.03 -6.99 12.19
C THR A 233 -2.85 -7.65 13.29
N ARG A 234 -2.94 -7.00 14.46
CA ARG A 234 -3.58 -7.53 15.66
C ARG A 234 -4.22 -6.44 16.51
N THR A 235 -5.18 -6.81 17.37
CA THR A 235 -5.75 -5.91 18.38
C THR A 235 -4.80 -5.84 19.59
N ALA A 236 -4.06 -4.74 19.74
CA ALA A 236 -3.03 -4.60 20.78
C ALA A 236 -3.53 -4.91 22.21
N ALA A 237 -4.79 -4.59 22.55
CA ALA A 237 -5.38 -4.87 23.87
C ALA A 237 -5.47 -6.37 24.24
N ASN A 238 -5.32 -7.27 23.26
CA ASN A 238 -5.37 -8.72 23.47
C ASN A 238 -4.00 -9.34 23.80
N TYR A 239 -2.93 -8.53 23.80
CA TYR A 239 -1.56 -8.99 23.95
C TYR A 239 -0.81 -8.17 25.00
N GLY A 240 0.15 -8.79 25.66
CA GLY A 240 1.20 -8.07 26.36
C GLY A 240 2.14 -7.37 25.38
N ASN A 241 2.89 -6.41 25.90
CA ASN A 241 3.85 -5.66 25.10
C ASN A 241 4.85 -6.62 24.43
N ILE A 242 5.00 -6.51 23.12
CA ILE A 242 5.91 -7.33 22.34
C ILE A 242 7.37 -7.14 22.80
N GLY A 243 8.13 -8.23 22.82
CA GLY A 243 9.55 -8.19 23.19
C GLY A 243 10.44 -7.61 22.08
N GLU A 244 11.56 -6.99 22.44
CA GLU A 244 12.57 -6.50 21.48
C GLU A 244 13.07 -7.64 20.59
N GLY A 245 13.06 -7.45 19.28
CA GLY A 245 13.52 -8.43 18.29
C GLY A 245 12.72 -9.73 18.27
N SER A 246 11.52 -9.75 18.87
CA SER A 246 10.68 -10.94 18.91
C SER A 246 9.77 -11.06 17.69
N LEU A 247 9.35 -12.29 17.38
CA LEU A 247 8.35 -12.60 16.37
C LEU A 247 7.11 -13.19 17.04
N ASP A 248 6.00 -12.49 16.93
CA ASP A 248 4.72 -12.89 17.52
C ASP A 248 3.72 -13.32 16.45
N LEU A 249 3.45 -14.62 16.38
CA LEU A 249 2.44 -15.25 15.53
C LEU A 249 1.31 -15.87 16.37
N ILE A 250 1.17 -15.47 17.63
CA ILE A 250 0.15 -16.00 18.53
C ILE A 250 -1.18 -15.34 18.20
N LEU A 251 -2.23 -16.15 18.12
CA LEU A 251 -3.61 -15.69 18.06
C LEU A 251 -4.14 -15.51 19.49
N SER A 252 -4.72 -14.35 19.77
CA SER A 252 -5.43 -14.05 21.02
C SER A 252 -6.72 -13.29 20.71
N LEU A 253 -7.84 -13.80 21.23
CA LEU A 253 -9.18 -13.25 20.97
C LEU A 253 -9.75 -12.48 22.16
N ALA A 254 -9.08 -12.50 23.32
CA ALA A 254 -9.52 -11.84 24.55
C ALA A 254 -8.50 -10.81 25.04
N PRO A 255 -8.94 -9.74 25.75
CA PRO A 255 -8.03 -8.78 26.36
C PRO A 255 -7.05 -9.44 27.34
N SER A 256 -5.77 -9.12 27.22
CA SER A 256 -4.71 -9.65 28.09
C SER A 256 -3.49 -8.74 28.05
N SER A 257 -2.78 -8.66 29.17
CA SER A 257 -1.50 -7.95 29.28
C SER A 257 -0.28 -8.87 29.26
N THR A 258 -0.48 -10.18 29.10
CA THR A 258 0.60 -11.18 29.15
C THR A 258 0.63 -12.13 27.96
N LEU A 259 -0.47 -12.28 27.23
CA LEU A 259 -0.53 -13.13 26.03
C LEU A 259 0.36 -12.59 24.92
N GLY A 260 0.86 -13.49 24.08
CA GLY A 260 1.78 -13.17 23.02
C GLY A 260 3.25 -13.37 23.39
N THR A 261 4.10 -12.87 22.52
CA THR A 261 5.56 -13.00 22.62
C THR A 261 6.13 -11.75 23.29
N THR A 262 6.17 -11.78 24.62
CA THR A 262 6.61 -10.67 25.47
C THR A 262 8.10 -10.72 25.80
N GLY A 263 8.74 -11.88 25.64
CA GLY A 263 10.18 -12.05 25.83
C GLY A 263 11.00 -11.52 24.66
N SER A 264 12.12 -10.85 24.96
CA SER A 264 13.02 -10.34 23.92
C SER A 264 13.71 -11.49 23.17
N GLN A 265 13.91 -11.30 21.86
CA GLN A 265 14.55 -12.25 20.94
C GLN A 265 13.83 -13.61 20.85
N SER A 266 12.54 -13.63 21.18
CA SER A 266 11.74 -14.86 21.24
C SER A 266 10.82 -15.02 20.03
N ILE A 267 10.36 -16.25 19.81
CA ILE A 267 9.41 -16.59 18.75
C ILE A 267 8.21 -17.28 19.40
N GLY A 268 7.03 -16.70 19.24
CA GLY A 268 5.77 -17.32 19.66
C GLY A 268 4.86 -17.59 18.48
N PHE A 269 4.16 -18.71 18.50
CA PHE A 269 3.13 -19.03 17.51
C PHE A 269 2.02 -19.91 18.11
N GLY A 270 0.90 -20.04 17.40
CA GLY A 270 -0.24 -20.84 17.85
C GLY A 270 -1.32 -19.98 18.50
N ASP A 271 -1.97 -20.47 19.56
CA ASP A 271 -3.17 -19.87 20.13
C ASP A 271 -3.03 -19.67 21.65
N GLU A 272 -3.36 -18.47 22.13
CA GLU A 272 -3.46 -18.14 23.56
C GLU A 272 -2.22 -18.53 24.38
N ASN A 273 -1.02 -18.39 23.80
CA ASN A 273 0.26 -18.67 24.48
C ASN A 273 0.85 -17.41 25.11
N ILE A 274 1.65 -17.61 26.16
CA ILE A 274 2.55 -16.62 26.75
C ILE A 274 3.98 -17.10 26.48
N VAL A 275 4.77 -16.32 25.75
CA VAL A 275 6.20 -16.56 25.53
C VAL A 275 6.97 -15.38 26.09
N ASN A 276 7.38 -15.48 27.35
CA ASN A 276 7.99 -14.39 28.12
C ASN A 276 9.51 -14.56 28.32
N GLY A 277 10.00 -15.80 28.34
CA GLY A 277 11.43 -16.06 28.50
C GLY A 277 12.27 -15.39 27.41
N TYR A 278 13.49 -14.98 27.77
CA TYR A 278 14.47 -14.41 26.85
C TYR A 278 14.97 -15.47 25.86
N SER A 279 15.09 -15.11 24.57
CA SER A 279 15.62 -15.98 23.51
C SER A 279 14.97 -17.37 23.48
N SER A 280 13.65 -17.39 23.50
CA SER A 280 12.86 -18.61 23.67
C SER A 280 11.89 -18.85 22.51
N ILE A 281 11.50 -20.11 22.31
CA ILE A 281 10.55 -20.50 21.27
C ILE A 281 9.35 -21.18 21.92
N GLY A 282 8.15 -20.66 21.68
CA GLY A 282 6.92 -21.21 22.22
C GLY A 282 5.85 -21.42 21.16
N GLY A 283 5.24 -22.61 21.14
CA GLY A 283 4.17 -22.94 20.20
C GLY A 283 3.07 -23.78 20.81
N GLY A 284 1.94 -23.89 20.12
CA GLY A 284 0.81 -24.72 20.52
C GLY A 284 -0.37 -23.92 21.07
N ILE A 285 -1.02 -24.39 22.13
CA ILE A 285 -2.24 -23.77 22.67
C ILE A 285 -2.17 -23.62 24.21
N PHE A 286 -2.55 -22.47 24.74
CA PHE A 286 -2.68 -22.20 26.19
C PHE A 286 -1.41 -22.44 27.01
N ASN A 287 -0.23 -22.29 26.43
CA ASN A 287 1.03 -22.51 27.15
C ASN A 287 1.52 -21.23 27.83
N ASN A 288 2.26 -21.40 28.93
CA ASN A 288 2.90 -20.31 29.67
C ASN A 288 4.41 -20.58 29.80
N TYR A 289 5.18 -20.04 28.86
CA TYR A 289 6.63 -20.22 28.74
C TYR A 289 7.39 -19.02 29.30
N GLN A 290 7.78 -19.12 30.58
CA GLN A 290 8.52 -18.08 31.33
C GLN A 290 10.04 -18.36 31.44
N ALA A 291 10.52 -19.46 30.88
CA ALA A 291 11.92 -19.89 31.03
C ALA A 291 12.80 -19.31 29.92
N ASP A 292 14.00 -18.86 30.24
CA ASP A 292 14.93 -18.30 29.25
C ASP A 292 15.63 -19.41 28.46
N TYR A 293 16.13 -19.09 27.25
CA TYR A 293 16.88 -20.01 26.40
C TYR A 293 16.15 -21.35 26.17
N SER A 294 14.82 -21.32 26.12
CA SER A 294 13.99 -22.51 26.22
C SER A 294 13.12 -22.69 24.97
N ALA A 295 12.70 -23.93 24.73
CA ALA A 295 11.77 -24.27 23.67
C ALA A 295 10.60 -25.07 24.22
N GLY A 296 9.38 -24.74 23.80
CA GLY A 296 8.19 -25.43 24.28
C GLY A 296 7.09 -25.55 23.24
N PHE A 297 6.43 -26.70 23.21
CA PHE A 297 5.31 -26.97 22.30
C PHE A 297 4.20 -27.76 22.98
N GLY A 298 2.95 -27.61 22.51
CA GLY A 298 1.84 -28.49 22.89
C GLY A 298 0.70 -27.75 23.57
N LEU A 299 0.10 -28.33 24.61
CA LEU A 299 -1.12 -27.83 25.22
C LEU A 299 -0.96 -27.60 26.73
N SER A 300 -1.27 -26.39 27.19
CA SER A 300 -1.37 -26.07 28.62
C SER A 300 -0.11 -26.42 29.44
N ASN A 301 1.06 -26.26 28.84
CA ASN A 301 2.34 -26.43 29.53
C ASN A 301 2.75 -25.14 30.23
N THR A 302 3.37 -25.27 31.39
CA THR A 302 3.88 -24.15 32.17
C THR A 302 5.36 -24.36 32.48
N THR A 303 6.18 -23.35 32.17
CA THR A 303 7.52 -23.23 32.71
C THR A 303 7.60 -22.08 33.71
N GLY A 304 8.38 -22.25 34.78
CA GLY A 304 8.53 -21.23 35.82
C GLY A 304 9.54 -20.14 35.45
N ALA A 305 9.31 -18.91 35.92
CA ALA A 305 10.28 -17.82 35.81
C ALA A 305 11.60 -18.16 36.52
N GLY A 306 12.73 -17.67 35.99
CA GLY A 306 14.08 -18.00 36.48
C GLY A 306 14.57 -19.40 36.09
N SER A 307 13.79 -20.15 35.31
CA SER A 307 14.21 -21.39 34.66
C SER A 307 14.98 -21.09 33.38
N GLN A 308 15.84 -22.02 32.93
CA GLN A 308 16.68 -21.84 31.75
C GLN A 308 16.93 -23.16 31.03
N GLY A 309 17.10 -23.11 29.71
CA GLY A 309 17.54 -24.27 28.92
C GLY A 309 16.56 -25.44 28.98
N LEU A 310 15.25 -25.14 29.03
CA LEU A 310 14.21 -26.16 29.09
C LEU A 310 13.75 -26.56 27.68
N PHE A 311 13.46 -27.85 27.51
CA PHE A 311 12.61 -28.31 26.41
C PHE A 311 11.35 -28.95 26.98
N VAL A 312 10.18 -28.34 26.74
CA VAL A 312 8.91 -28.82 27.32
C VAL A 312 7.88 -29.09 26.22
N SER A 313 7.49 -30.35 26.06
CA SER A 313 6.54 -30.75 25.03
C SER A 313 5.39 -31.61 25.57
N GLY A 314 4.26 -31.57 24.88
CA GLY A 314 3.09 -32.39 25.15
C GLY A 314 2.02 -31.64 25.93
N ASN A 315 1.44 -32.26 26.97
CA ASN A 315 0.22 -31.73 27.61
C ASN A 315 0.35 -31.62 29.13
N ARG A 316 0.01 -30.45 29.71
CA ARG A 316 -0.07 -30.21 31.16
C ARG A 316 1.24 -30.43 31.92
N GLN A 317 2.38 -30.11 31.28
CA GLN A 317 3.66 -30.09 31.96
C GLN A 317 3.77 -28.90 32.92
N ASN A 318 4.45 -29.09 34.05
CA ASN A 318 4.74 -28.03 35.02
C ASN A 318 6.19 -28.16 35.46
N VAL A 319 7.04 -27.28 34.92
CA VAL A 319 8.50 -27.42 34.98
C VAL A 319 9.14 -26.11 35.44
N THR A 320 9.79 -26.14 36.60
CA THR A 320 10.66 -25.06 37.05
C THR A 320 12.05 -25.64 37.25
N GLY A 321 13.04 -25.18 36.51
CA GLY A 321 14.39 -25.69 36.65
C GLY A 321 15.33 -25.35 35.51
N LEU A 322 16.51 -25.94 35.53
CA LEU A 322 17.59 -25.59 34.61
C LEU A 322 18.06 -26.83 33.82
N ASN A 323 18.15 -26.74 32.50
CA ASN A 323 18.67 -27.81 31.62
C ASN A 323 17.90 -29.14 31.73
N ILE A 324 16.57 -29.08 31.59
CA ILE A 324 15.67 -30.24 31.74
C ILE A 324 14.80 -30.37 30.50
N THR A 325 14.67 -31.60 30.01
CA THR A 325 13.74 -31.97 28.94
C THR A 325 12.56 -32.74 29.53
N VAL A 326 11.34 -32.31 29.22
CA VAL A 326 10.10 -32.94 29.68
C VAL A 326 9.15 -33.11 28.51
N VAL A 327 8.67 -34.33 28.31
CA VAL A 327 7.76 -34.67 27.21
C VAL A 327 6.58 -35.50 27.71
N GLY A 328 5.58 -35.74 26.85
CA GLY A 328 4.43 -36.60 27.16
C GLY A 328 3.31 -35.83 27.84
N GLN A 329 2.69 -36.41 28.87
CA GLN A 329 1.53 -35.80 29.53
C GLN A 329 1.65 -35.82 31.05
N ALA A 330 1.34 -34.68 31.67
CA ALA A 330 1.18 -34.54 33.11
C ALA A 330 2.31 -35.25 33.90
N ALA A 331 3.57 -34.95 33.57
CA ALA A 331 4.70 -35.44 34.36
C ALA A 331 4.56 -34.99 35.83
N ASN A 332 5.28 -35.66 36.73
CA ASN A 332 5.45 -35.16 38.10
C ASN A 332 5.95 -33.72 38.03
N VAL A 333 5.47 -32.88 38.96
CA VAL A 333 5.92 -31.47 39.02
C VAL A 333 7.43 -31.47 39.21
N ILE A 334 8.14 -30.81 38.29
CA ILE A 334 9.59 -30.75 38.33
C ILE A 334 10.00 -29.40 38.91
N ASN A 335 10.76 -29.45 40.00
CA ASN A 335 11.34 -28.26 40.61
C ASN A 335 12.83 -28.50 40.91
N SER A 336 13.72 -28.00 40.04
CA SER A 336 15.17 -28.16 40.17
C SER A 336 15.95 -26.96 39.64
N THR A 337 16.08 -25.95 40.50
CA THR A 337 16.59 -24.61 40.17
C THR A 337 18.10 -24.42 40.35
N THR A 338 18.86 -25.50 40.61
CA THR A 338 20.31 -25.39 40.76
C THR A 338 21.06 -25.67 39.45
N LEU A 339 22.06 -24.84 39.17
CA LEU A 339 23.06 -25.08 38.13
C LEU A 339 24.08 -26.12 38.55
N ASP A 340 24.29 -26.27 39.87
CA ASP A 340 25.25 -27.22 40.41
C ASP A 340 24.85 -28.65 40.14
N TRP A 341 25.86 -29.52 40.14
CA TRP A 341 25.64 -30.96 40.11
C TRP A 341 24.72 -31.40 41.26
N ASN A 342 23.62 -32.06 40.92
CA ASN A 342 22.65 -32.58 41.86
C ASN A 342 22.18 -33.96 41.40
N VAL A 343 22.51 -34.99 42.16
CA VAL A 343 22.16 -36.40 41.85
C VAL A 343 20.66 -36.64 41.74
N ASN A 344 19.83 -35.79 42.34
CA ASN A 344 18.38 -35.88 42.29
C ASN A 344 17.76 -35.04 41.17
N LYS A 345 18.54 -34.25 40.43
CA LYS A 345 18.04 -33.41 39.35
C LYS A 345 17.68 -34.27 38.13
N PRO A 346 16.43 -34.22 37.64
CA PRO A 346 16.08 -34.86 36.38
C PRO A 346 16.68 -34.09 35.20
N LEU A 347 17.10 -34.81 34.17
CA LEU A 347 17.56 -34.28 32.89
C LEU A 347 16.54 -34.58 31.77
N PHE A 348 15.92 -35.76 31.81
CA PHE A 348 14.94 -36.18 30.82
C PHE A 348 13.77 -36.88 31.51
N VAL A 349 12.55 -36.41 31.28
CA VAL A 349 11.32 -36.97 31.86
C VAL A 349 10.27 -37.18 30.79
N VAL A 350 9.69 -38.38 30.76
CA VAL A 350 8.50 -38.70 29.96
C VAL A 350 7.33 -38.83 30.91
N GLY A 351 6.42 -37.87 30.90
CA GLY A 351 5.18 -37.89 31.66
C GLY A 351 4.14 -38.83 31.06
N ASN A 352 3.42 -39.54 31.91
CA ASN A 352 2.27 -40.37 31.56
C ASN A 352 1.10 -40.24 32.56
N GLY A 353 1.03 -39.08 33.24
CA GLY A 353 -0.07 -38.78 34.14
C GLY A 353 -1.40 -38.67 33.39
N THR A 354 -2.51 -38.82 34.09
CA THR A 354 -3.84 -38.77 33.50
C THR A 354 -4.45 -37.37 33.61
N ILE A 355 -5.20 -36.99 32.58
CA ILE A 355 -6.01 -35.77 32.53
C ILE A 355 -7.46 -36.16 32.28
N THR A 356 -8.40 -35.33 32.71
CA THR A 356 -9.81 -35.49 32.36
C THR A 356 -10.07 -34.82 31.01
N ASN A 357 -10.87 -35.49 30.18
CA ASN A 357 -11.43 -34.89 28.96
C ASN A 357 -12.83 -34.30 29.20
N ALA A 358 -13.29 -34.30 30.46
CA ALA A 358 -14.64 -33.86 30.82
C ALA A 358 -14.78 -32.33 30.98
N ASP A 359 -13.67 -31.59 30.96
CA ASP A 359 -13.67 -30.14 31.01
C ASP A 359 -12.77 -29.54 29.91
N SER A 360 -13.05 -28.28 29.54
CA SER A 360 -12.24 -27.52 28.58
C SER A 360 -10.83 -27.21 29.10
N ASN A 361 -10.58 -27.49 30.38
CA ASN A 361 -9.35 -27.18 31.09
C ASN A 361 -8.43 -28.39 31.21
N ASN A 362 -8.72 -29.53 30.55
CA ASN A 362 -7.91 -30.75 30.61
C ASN A 362 -7.32 -31.02 32.01
N THR A 363 -8.17 -30.96 33.04
CA THR A 363 -7.72 -30.98 34.44
C THR A 363 -6.88 -32.23 34.73
N VAL A 364 -5.71 -32.05 35.35
CA VAL A 364 -4.81 -33.16 35.71
C VAL A 364 -5.44 -33.97 36.84
N LEU A 365 -5.65 -35.26 36.59
CA LEU A 365 -6.16 -36.23 37.57
C LEU A 365 -5.00 -36.87 38.35
N THR A 366 -3.96 -37.30 37.65
CA THR A 366 -2.74 -37.82 38.26
C THR A 366 -1.51 -37.30 37.55
N ARG A 367 -0.41 -37.20 38.29
CA ARG A 367 0.92 -36.96 37.72
C ARG A 367 1.78 -38.20 37.88
N SER A 368 2.51 -38.56 36.84
CA SER A 368 3.47 -39.66 36.88
C SER A 368 4.49 -39.55 35.75
N ASN A 369 5.64 -40.17 35.97
CA ASN A 369 6.73 -40.27 35.00
C ASN A 369 6.80 -41.72 34.53
N ALA A 370 6.61 -41.98 33.23
CA ALA A 370 6.87 -43.28 32.62
C ALA A 370 8.36 -43.60 32.59
N PHE A 371 9.18 -42.59 32.31
CA PHE A 371 10.63 -42.68 32.24
C PHE A 371 11.28 -41.42 32.79
N GLU A 372 12.36 -41.58 33.56
CA GLU A 372 13.12 -40.48 34.14
C GLU A 372 14.62 -40.80 34.12
N VAL A 373 15.43 -39.86 33.64
CA VAL A 373 16.89 -39.90 33.71
C VAL A 373 17.36 -38.73 34.56
N LYS A 374 18.20 -39.01 35.55
CA LYS A 374 18.78 -38.03 36.47
C LYS A 374 20.20 -37.67 36.09
N GLN A 375 20.69 -36.58 36.68
CA GLN A 375 22.02 -36.04 36.39
C GLN A 375 23.16 -37.01 36.73
N ASP A 376 22.98 -37.87 37.74
CA ASP A 376 23.92 -38.94 38.11
C ASP A 376 23.93 -40.14 37.15
N GLY A 377 23.12 -40.10 36.09
CA GLY A 377 22.97 -41.18 35.12
C GLY A 377 21.98 -42.26 35.53
N ASN A 378 21.37 -42.17 36.72
CA ASN A 378 20.32 -43.11 37.10
C ASN A 378 19.09 -42.92 36.21
N ALA A 379 18.62 -44.03 35.66
CA ALA A 379 17.42 -44.09 34.83
C ALA A 379 16.37 -45.00 35.48
N LYS A 380 15.11 -44.55 35.48
CA LYS A 380 13.98 -45.28 36.04
C LYS A 380 12.86 -45.40 35.02
N VAL A 381 12.38 -46.63 34.79
CA VAL A 381 11.13 -46.92 34.07
C VAL A 381 10.07 -47.27 35.11
N GLN A 382 8.86 -46.70 34.98
CA GLN A 382 7.79 -46.92 35.96
C GLN A 382 7.11 -48.28 35.82
N LYS A 383 7.01 -48.78 34.59
CA LYS A 383 6.38 -50.05 34.23
C LYS A 383 7.40 -51.02 33.62
N ASP A 384 6.92 -52.19 33.22
CA ASP A 384 7.71 -53.23 32.58
C ASP A 384 8.26 -52.77 31.22
N ILE A 385 9.39 -53.38 30.81
CA ILE A 385 9.97 -53.24 29.48
C ILE A 385 9.58 -54.49 28.70
N GLU A 386 8.71 -54.35 27.70
CA GLU A 386 8.26 -55.46 26.86
C GLU A 386 9.09 -55.53 25.57
N ILE A 387 9.48 -56.75 25.18
CA ILE A 387 10.25 -57.03 23.95
C ILE A 387 9.43 -58.01 23.11
N GLU A 388 8.79 -57.51 22.07
CA GLU A 388 7.83 -58.28 21.27
C GLU A 388 8.47 -59.17 20.20
N THR A 389 9.73 -58.89 19.84
CA THR A 389 10.42 -59.64 18.78
C THR A 389 11.19 -60.82 19.38
N LEU A 390 10.86 -62.04 18.94
CA LEU A 390 11.57 -63.25 19.33
C LEU A 390 13.08 -63.11 19.08
N GLY A 391 13.89 -63.50 20.08
CA GLY A 391 15.36 -63.43 20.02
C GLY A 391 15.96 -62.07 20.38
N ASN A 392 15.14 -61.03 20.54
CA ASN A 392 15.58 -59.75 21.11
C ASN A 392 15.52 -59.80 22.64
N GLY A 393 16.34 -58.97 23.27
CA GLY A 393 16.56 -58.98 24.71
C GLY A 393 17.19 -57.68 25.20
N VAL A 394 17.40 -57.57 26.51
CA VAL A 394 18.12 -56.44 27.09
C VAL A 394 19.62 -56.68 26.95
N ILE A 395 20.36 -55.69 26.46
CA ILE A 395 21.82 -55.77 26.38
C ILE A 395 22.43 -55.06 27.58
N LEU A 396 23.18 -55.82 28.38
CA LEU A 396 24.00 -55.28 29.45
C LEU A 396 25.47 -55.26 29.00
N LYS A 397 26.17 -54.16 29.28
CA LYS A 397 27.61 -54.04 29.06
C LYS A 397 28.30 -54.08 30.42
N SER A 398 29.18 -55.05 30.61
CA SER A 398 29.99 -55.16 31.83
C SER A 398 31.20 -54.22 31.78
N PRO A 399 31.84 -53.95 32.93
CA PRO A 399 33.01 -53.05 33.01
C PRO A 399 34.21 -53.48 32.16
N ASP A 400 34.34 -54.77 31.85
CA ASP A 400 35.36 -55.33 30.95
C ASP A 400 35.04 -55.09 29.46
N ASN A 401 34.02 -54.27 29.16
CA ASN A 401 33.45 -54.01 27.84
C ASN A 401 32.75 -55.20 27.16
N SER A 402 32.64 -56.37 27.79
CA SER A 402 31.84 -57.45 27.22
C SER A 402 30.35 -57.11 27.25
N ARG A 403 29.62 -57.60 26.24
CA ARG A 403 28.18 -57.36 26.08
C ARG A 403 27.45 -58.67 26.26
N TRP A 404 26.37 -58.62 27.02
CA TRP A 404 25.55 -59.77 27.35
C TRP A 404 24.11 -59.44 26.99
N ARG A 405 23.47 -60.31 26.23
CA ARG A 405 22.03 -60.24 26.00
C ARG A 405 21.33 -61.09 27.04
N ILE A 406 20.28 -60.55 27.63
CA ILE A 406 19.32 -61.26 28.47
C ILE A 406 18.03 -61.40 27.66
N THR A 407 17.63 -62.64 27.39
CA THR A 407 16.40 -63.01 26.68
C THR A 407 15.51 -63.87 27.58
N ILE A 408 14.21 -63.87 27.30
CA ILE A 408 13.25 -64.79 27.91
C ILE A 408 12.66 -65.61 26.77
N ASP A 409 12.79 -66.94 26.85
CA ASP A 409 12.23 -67.85 25.86
C ASP A 409 10.75 -68.14 26.14
N ASN A 410 10.04 -68.74 25.16
CA ASN A 410 8.59 -69.00 25.26
C ASN A 410 8.20 -69.95 26.41
N ASP A 411 9.15 -70.70 26.96
CA ASP A 411 8.97 -71.56 28.13
C ASP A 411 9.20 -70.81 29.46
N GLY A 412 9.48 -69.51 29.41
CA GLY A 412 9.80 -68.67 30.55
C GLY A 412 11.25 -68.76 31.02
N SER A 413 12.11 -69.51 30.32
CA SER A 413 13.51 -69.61 30.69
C SER A 413 14.26 -68.30 30.39
N LEU A 414 15.10 -67.88 31.34
CA LEU A 414 15.99 -66.74 31.18
C LEU A 414 17.28 -67.21 30.54
N THR A 415 17.56 -66.75 29.33
CA THR A 415 18.80 -67.06 28.62
C THR A 415 19.74 -65.86 28.65
N THR A 416 21.02 -66.11 28.94
CA THR A 416 22.07 -65.09 28.87
C THR A 416 23.14 -65.51 27.87
N GLY A 417 23.52 -64.61 26.97
CA GLY A 417 24.48 -64.90 25.91
C GLY A 417 25.45 -63.75 25.68
N LYS A 418 26.75 -64.05 25.59
CA LYS A 418 27.77 -63.07 25.22
C LYS A 418 27.58 -62.68 23.76
N ILE A 419 27.43 -61.40 23.48
CA ILE A 419 27.35 -60.87 22.12
C ILE A 419 28.79 -60.71 21.64
N GLN A 420 29.21 -61.52 20.67
CA GLN A 420 30.42 -61.24 19.91
C GLN A 420 30.09 -60.17 18.88
N ILE A 421 30.93 -59.13 18.81
CA ILE A 421 30.84 -58.06 17.81
C ILE A 421 31.39 -58.60 16.50
#